data_AF-A0A7W6IG07-F1
#
_entry.id   AF-A0A7W6IG07-F1
#
_cell.length_a   1.000
_cell.length_b   1.000
_cell.length_c   1.000
_cell.angle_alpha   90.00
_cell.angle_beta   90.00
_cell.angle_gamma   90.00
#
_symmetry.space_group_name_H-M   'P 1'
#
loop_
_entity.id
_entity.type
_entity.pdbx_description
1 polymer ?
#
loop_
_entity_poly.entity_id
_entity_poly.type
_entity_poly.pdbx_seq_one_letter_code
_entity_poly.pdbx_strand_id
1 'polypeptide(L)'
;MKDRIRKIDRILKVQQHLQKEAELRLSRLEREAVALKEAQETLIQTMNDHETLHGLFVDVASRRLQVLASQASVVEKAKSHQKALTLDRALQTKRTEKMLTGLKGEDRREEEKKELVQILETLVKGAHASFP
;
A
#
# COMPACT_ATOMS: atom_id res chain seq x y z
N MET A 1 8.81 -21.02 -18.08
CA MET A 1 8.26 -20.64 -16.77
C MET A 1 9.12 -19.61 -16.02
N LYS A 2 10.44 -19.83 -15.89
CA LYS A 2 11.40 -18.89 -15.28
C LYS A 2 11.29 -17.41 -15.71
N ASP A 3 11.17 -17.12 -17.00
CA ASP A 3 11.04 -15.72 -17.47
C ASP A 3 9.71 -15.07 -17.08
N ARG A 4 8.63 -15.86 -17.04
CA ARG A 4 7.32 -15.39 -16.56
C ARG A 4 7.39 -15.07 -15.07
N ILE A 5 8.03 -15.93 -14.27
CA ILE A 5 8.29 -15.68 -12.84
C ILE A 5 9.07 -14.38 -12.65
N ARG A 6 10.17 -14.17 -13.40
CA ARG A 6 10.97 -12.94 -13.34
C ARG A 6 10.15 -11.68 -13.68
N LYS A 7 9.29 -11.76 -14.70
CA LYS A 7 8.40 -10.64 -15.07
C LYS A 7 7.42 -10.32 -13.94
N ILE A 8 6.76 -11.33 -13.38
CA ILE A 8 5.82 -11.12 -12.27
C ILE A 8 6.53 -10.61 -11.01
N ASP A 9 7.74 -11.09 -10.71
CA ASP A 9 8.56 -10.60 -9.60
C ASP A 9 8.87 -9.10 -9.73
N ARG A 10 9.21 -8.63 -10.94
CA ARG A 10 9.40 -7.19 -11.21
C ARG A 10 8.13 -6.39 -11.01
N ILE A 11 6.99 -6.91 -11.49
CA ILE A 11 5.68 -6.25 -11.30
C ILE A 11 5.35 -6.15 -9.81
N LEU A 12 5.59 -7.22 -9.05
CA LEU A 12 5.37 -7.23 -7.61
C LEU A 12 6.20 -6.15 -6.91
N LYS A 13 7.48 -6.00 -7.25
CA LYS A 13 8.33 -4.95 -6.69
C LYS A 13 7.77 -3.56 -6.97
N VAL A 14 7.32 -3.29 -8.19
CA VAL A 14 6.69 -2.01 -8.55
C VAL A 14 5.42 -1.79 -7.72
N GLN A 15 4.57 -2.80 -7.58
CA GLN A 15 3.34 -2.69 -6.79
C GLN A 15 3.62 -2.43 -5.30
N GLN A 16 4.63 -3.07 -4.73
CA GLN A 16 5.08 -2.82 -3.35
C GLN A 16 5.56 -1.38 -3.17
N HIS A 17 6.31 -0.83 -4.14
CA HIS A 17 6.71 0.57 -4.11
C HIS A 17 5.50 1.51 -4.17
N LEU A 18 4.54 1.26 -5.07
CA LEU A 18 3.32 2.07 -5.19
C LEU A 18 2.45 2.00 -3.93
N GLN A 19 2.36 0.82 -3.31
CA GLN A 19 1.66 0.65 -2.04
C GLN A 19 2.32 1.49 -0.94
N LYS A 20 3.64 1.38 -0.78
CA LYS A 20 4.38 2.15 0.23
C LYS A 20 4.24 3.66 0.02
N GLU A 21 4.26 4.11 -1.23
CA GLU A 21 4.04 5.51 -1.55
C GLU A 21 2.63 5.97 -1.17
N ALA A 22 1.61 5.16 -1.47
CA ALA A 22 0.22 5.44 -1.10
C ALA A 22 0.03 5.51 0.43
N GLU A 23 0.68 4.62 1.17
CA GLU A 23 0.70 4.62 2.65
C GLU A 23 1.36 5.90 3.19
N LEU A 24 2.49 6.32 2.63
CA LEU A 24 3.17 7.56 3.02
C LEU A 24 2.30 8.80 2.75
N ARG A 25 1.64 8.86 1.59
CA ARG A 25 0.71 9.95 1.26
C ARG A 25 -0.47 9.99 2.23
N LEU A 26 -1.04 8.84 2.57
CA LEU A 26 -2.12 8.75 3.55
C LEU A 26 -1.66 9.27 4.92
N SER A 27 -0.49 8.84 5.39
CA SER A 27 0.05 9.29 6.68
C SER A 27 0.29 10.79 6.72
N ARG A 28 0.71 11.41 5.60
CA ARG A 28 0.85 12.88 5.50
C ARG A 28 -0.50 13.58 5.64
N LEU A 29 -1.53 13.10 4.95
CA LEU A 29 -2.89 13.65 5.05
C LEU A 29 -3.47 13.49 6.46
N GLU A 30 -3.18 12.37 7.13
CA GLU A 30 -3.59 12.15 8.53
C GLU A 30 -2.93 13.15 9.48
N ARG A 31 -1.62 13.40 9.32
CA ARG A 31 -0.91 14.41 10.11
C ARG A 31 -1.45 15.82 9.86
N GLU A 32 -1.73 16.16 8.60
CA GLU A 32 -2.30 17.45 8.23
C GLU A 32 -3.70 17.63 8.84
N ALA A 33 -4.54 16.60 8.81
CA ALA A 33 -5.86 16.63 9.42
C ALA A 33 -5.78 16.85 10.94
N VAL A 34 -4.84 16.19 11.62
CA VAL A 34 -4.58 16.40 13.06
C VAL A 34 -4.14 17.84 13.33
N ALA A 35 -3.16 18.35 12.57
CA ALA A 35 -2.67 19.71 12.75
C ALA A 35 -3.76 20.78 12.52
N LEU A 36 -4.63 20.58 11.54
CA LEU A 36 -5.77 21.48 11.29
C LEU A 36 -6.79 21.44 12.44
N LYS A 37 -7.03 20.26 13.00
CA LYS A 37 -7.91 20.10 14.17
C LYS A 37 -7.32 20.79 15.40
N GLU A 38 -6.05 20.57 15.69
CA GLU A 38 -5.34 21.23 16.80
C GLU A 38 -5.33 22.76 16.64
N ALA A 39 -5.14 23.27 15.42
CA ALA A 39 -5.20 24.70 15.14
C ALA A 39 -6.61 25.29 15.37
N GLN A 40 -7.67 24.55 15.03
CA GLN A 40 -9.05 24.96 15.32
C GLN A 40 -9.32 24.96 16.82
N GLU A 41 -8.92 23.90 17.55
CA GLU A 41 -9.10 23.79 18.99
C GLU A 41 -8.34 24.89 19.74
N THR A 42 -7.09 25.16 19.35
CA THR A 42 -6.28 26.24 19.92
C THR A 42 -6.96 27.60 19.70
N LEU A 43 -7.46 27.86 18.49
CA LEU A 43 -8.15 29.12 18.20
C LEU A 43 -9.42 29.28 19.06
N ILE A 44 -10.22 28.22 19.19
CA ILE A 44 -11.43 28.24 20.04
C ILE A 44 -11.06 28.47 21.52
N GLN A 45 -10.01 27.81 22.02
CA GLN A 45 -9.53 28.01 23.39
C GLN A 45 -9.08 29.46 23.61
N THR A 46 -8.28 30.01 22.70
CA THR A 46 -7.84 31.42 22.80
C THR A 46 -9.00 32.41 22.76
N MET A 47 -10.09 32.10 22.05
CA MET A 47 -11.30 32.94 22.05
C MET A 47 -12.05 32.86 23.39
N ASN A 48 -12.09 31.68 24.02
CA ASN A 48 -12.78 31.47 25.31
C ASN A 48 -12.01 32.10 26.49
N ASP A 49 -10.68 32.05 26.47
CA ASP A 49 -9.84 32.60 27.56
C ASP A 49 -9.78 34.13 27.58
N HIS A 50 -10.24 34.77 26.51
CA HIS A 50 -10.19 36.23 26.31
C HIS A 50 -11.58 36.87 26.31
N GLU A 51 -12.34 36.69 27.39
CA GLU A 51 -13.66 37.29 27.65
C GLU A 51 -13.73 38.83 27.46
N THR A 52 -12.59 39.52 27.36
CA THR A 52 -12.47 40.98 27.18
C THR A 52 -11.98 41.45 25.81
N LEU A 53 -11.64 40.57 24.86
CA LEU A 53 -11.16 40.99 23.53
C LEU A 53 -12.31 41.46 22.63
N HIS A 54 -12.45 42.79 22.56
CA HIS A 54 -13.35 43.59 21.74
C HIS A 54 -13.66 43.00 20.34
N GLY A 55 -14.92 43.12 19.90
CA GLY A 55 -15.53 42.45 18.73
C GLY A 55 -14.80 42.48 17.38
N LEU A 56 -13.75 43.27 17.20
CA LEU A 56 -12.83 43.19 16.06
C LEU A 56 -12.03 41.88 16.03
N PHE A 57 -11.63 41.34 17.18
CA PHE A 57 -10.89 40.07 17.25
C PHE A 57 -11.79 38.86 16.97
N VAL A 58 -13.07 38.96 17.32
CA VAL A 58 -14.07 37.91 17.07
C VAL A 58 -14.32 37.71 15.58
N ASP A 59 -14.42 38.79 14.78
CA ASP A 59 -14.63 38.65 13.33
C ASP A 59 -13.41 38.02 12.64
N VAL A 60 -12.20 38.45 13.02
CA VAL A 60 -10.95 37.89 12.48
C VAL A 60 -10.80 36.41 12.84
N ALA A 61 -11.03 36.04 14.10
CA ALA A 61 -10.97 34.65 14.56
C ALA A 61 -12.04 33.78 13.87
N SER A 62 -13.26 34.29 13.72
CA SER A 62 -14.36 33.60 13.02
C SER A 62 -14.01 33.32 11.56
N ARG A 63 -13.46 34.31 10.84
CA ARG A 63 -12.98 34.12 9.45
C ARG A 63 -11.85 33.10 9.40
N ARG A 64 -10.91 33.15 10.34
CA ARG A 64 -9.80 32.18 10.40
C ARG A 64 -10.31 30.77 10.65
N LEU A 65 -11.29 30.60 11.55
CA LEU A 65 -11.92 29.31 11.83
C LEU A 65 -12.65 28.77 10.60
N GLN A 66 -13.36 29.61 9.86
CA GLN A 66 -14.00 29.22 8.60
C GLN A 66 -12.97 28.74 7.56
N VAL A 67 -11.83 29.44 7.43
CA VAL A 67 -10.74 29.00 6.55
C VAL A 67 -10.19 27.65 6.99
N LEU A 68 -9.89 27.47 8.28
CA LEU A 68 -9.40 26.20 8.82
C LEU A 68 -10.41 25.06 8.62
N ALA A 69 -11.71 25.33 8.78
CA ALA A 69 -12.77 24.35 8.54
C ALA A 69 -12.85 23.95 7.07
N SER A 70 -12.71 24.92 6.16
CA SER A 70 -12.67 24.65 4.71
C SER A 70 -11.46 23.78 4.33
N GLN A 71 -10.28 24.07 4.90
CA GLN A 71 -9.06 23.30 4.69
C GLN A 71 -9.21 21.88 5.24
N ALA A 72 -9.77 21.73 6.44
CA ALA A 72 -10.04 20.42 7.04
C ALA A 72 -11.00 19.59 6.18
N SER A 73 -12.03 20.21 5.60
CA SER A 73 -12.95 19.53 4.67
C SER A 73 -12.24 19.03 3.41
N VAL A 74 -11.34 19.84 2.83
CA VAL A 74 -10.54 19.44 1.66
C VAL A 74 -9.61 18.28 2.01
N VAL A 75 -8.90 18.36 3.13
CA VAL A 75 -8.00 17.30 3.59
C VAL A 75 -8.77 16.01 3.90
N GLU A 76 -9.96 16.09 4.51
CA GLU A 76 -10.75 14.89 4.82
C GLU A 76 -11.24 14.18 3.55
N LYS A 77 -11.63 14.95 2.51
CA LYS A 77 -11.97 14.39 1.18
C LYS A 77 -10.75 13.75 0.52
N ALA A 78 -9.59 14.40 0.58
CA ALA A 78 -8.35 13.82 0.06
C ALA A 78 -7.97 12.54 0.82
N LYS A 79 -8.14 12.52 2.15
CA LYS A 79 -7.87 11.37 3.01
C LYS A 79 -8.78 10.19 2.69
N SER A 80 -10.08 10.41 2.51
CA SER A 80 -11.02 9.33 2.17
C SER A 80 -10.69 8.71 0.80
N HIS A 81 -10.39 9.54 -0.20
CA HIS A 81 -9.93 9.07 -1.51
C HIS A 81 -8.61 8.29 -1.40
N GLN A 82 -7.63 8.83 -0.68
CA GLN A 82 -6.33 8.20 -0.51
C GLN A 82 -6.43 6.87 0.26
N LYS A 83 -7.32 6.75 1.25
CA LYS A 83 -7.59 5.47 1.94
C LYS A 83 -8.08 4.40 0.97
N ALA A 84 -9.03 4.73 0.11
CA ALA A 84 -9.54 3.80 -0.90
C ALA A 84 -8.42 3.37 -1.87
N LEU A 85 -7.60 4.32 -2.32
CA LEU A 85 -6.47 4.04 -3.19
C LEU A 85 -5.42 3.14 -2.51
N THR A 86 -5.05 3.43 -1.26
CA THR A 86 -4.11 2.61 -0.50
C THR A 86 -4.61 1.17 -0.35
N LEU A 87 -5.91 0.98 -0.09
CA LEU A 87 -6.53 -0.35 -0.01
C LEU A 87 -6.49 -1.09 -1.34
N ASP A 88 -6.84 -0.42 -2.45
CA ASP A 88 -6.75 -1.02 -3.79
C ASP A 88 -5.32 -1.44 -4.12
N ARG A 89 -4.32 -0.60 -3.81
CA ARG A 89 -2.90 -0.95 -4.00
C ARG A 89 -2.49 -2.15 -3.17
N ALA A 90 -2.89 -2.21 -1.91
CA ALA A 90 -2.60 -3.37 -1.06
C ALA A 90 -3.23 -4.66 -1.61
N LEU A 91 -4.47 -4.60 -2.09
CA LEU A 91 -5.14 -5.75 -2.73
C LEU A 91 -4.45 -6.18 -4.02
N GLN A 92 -4.03 -5.23 -4.87
CA GLN A 92 -3.27 -5.51 -6.09
C GLN A 92 -1.96 -6.22 -5.77
N THR A 93 -1.18 -5.71 -4.81
CA THR A 93 0.05 -6.35 -4.33
C THR A 93 -0.23 -7.78 -3.88
N LYS A 94 -1.26 -8.00 -3.05
CA LYS A 94 -1.61 -9.35 -2.56
C LYS A 94 -2.01 -10.32 -3.67
N ARG A 95 -2.74 -9.86 -4.68
CA ARG A 95 -3.09 -10.68 -5.84
C ARG A 95 -1.84 -11.09 -6.63
N THR A 96 -0.91 -10.16 -6.84
CA THR A 96 0.34 -10.44 -7.55
C THR A 96 1.28 -11.35 -6.75
N GLU A 97 1.35 -11.18 -5.43
CA GLU A 97 2.06 -12.11 -4.53
C GLU A 97 1.51 -13.54 -4.68
N LYS A 98 0.18 -13.69 -4.62
CA LYS A 98 -0.47 -15.01 -4.80
C LYS A 98 -0.16 -15.61 -6.16
N MET A 99 -0.21 -14.82 -7.22
CA MET A 99 0.13 -15.27 -8.58
C MET A 99 1.59 -15.71 -8.68
N LEU A 100 2.53 -14.96 -8.09
CA LEU A 100 3.95 -15.31 -8.09
C LEU A 100 4.20 -16.64 -7.35
N THR A 101 3.57 -16.82 -6.19
CA THR A 101 3.66 -18.05 -5.40
C THR A 101 3.11 -19.25 -6.18
N GLY A 102 1.97 -19.09 -6.85
CA GLY A 102 1.39 -20.13 -7.72
C GLY A 102 2.36 -20.54 -8.84
N LEU A 103 2.89 -19.56 -9.58
CA LEU A 103 3.82 -19.81 -10.68
C LEU A 103 5.13 -20.49 -10.22
N LYS A 104 5.68 -20.10 -9.06
CA LYS A 104 6.84 -20.76 -8.48
C LYS A 104 6.54 -22.22 -8.10
N GLY A 105 5.34 -22.48 -7.59
CA GLY A 105 4.89 -23.83 -7.28
C GLY A 105 4.75 -24.70 -8.53
N GLU A 106 4.23 -24.14 -9.63
CA GLU A 106 4.13 -24.84 -10.92
C GLU A 106 5.52 -25.16 -11.51
N ASP A 107 6.42 -24.18 -11.57
CA ASP A 107 7.79 -24.34 -12.07
C ASP A 107 8.54 -25.43 -11.29
N ARG A 108 8.42 -25.42 -9.95
CA ARG A 108 9.00 -26.46 -9.09
C ARG A 108 8.45 -27.85 -9.40
N ARG A 109 7.14 -28.02 -9.55
CA ARG A 109 6.54 -29.33 -9.90
C ARG A 109 6.96 -29.80 -11.28
N GLU A 110 7.14 -28.88 -12.24
CA GLU A 110 7.66 -29.23 -13.56
C GLU A 110 9.12 -29.68 -13.50
N GLU A 111 9.95 -29.03 -12.68
CA GLU A 111 11.34 -29.43 -12.44
C GLU A 111 11.41 -30.81 -11.78
N GLU A 112 10.68 -31.03 -10.68
CA GLU A 112 10.60 -32.32 -9.98
C GLU A 112 10.18 -33.46 -10.92
N LYS A 113 9.17 -33.22 -11.78
CA LYS A 113 8.75 -34.22 -12.79
C LYS A 113 9.86 -34.54 -13.79
N LYS A 114 10.60 -33.54 -14.27
CA LYS A 114 11.70 -33.75 -15.23
C LYS A 114 12.83 -34.54 -14.59
N GLU A 115 13.18 -34.22 -13.34
CA GLU A 115 14.20 -34.94 -12.57
C GLU A 115 13.81 -36.42 -12.37
N LEU A 116 12.55 -36.69 -12.03
CA LEU A 116 12.05 -38.07 -11.89
C LEU A 116 12.13 -38.85 -13.21
N VAL A 117 11.73 -38.23 -14.33
CA VAL A 117 11.86 -38.87 -15.65
C VAL A 117 13.32 -39.17 -15.98
N GLN A 118 14.24 -38.25 -15.70
CA GLN A 118 15.67 -38.47 -15.91
C GLN A 118 16.22 -39.62 -15.05
N ILE A 119 15.80 -39.74 -13.79
CA ILE A 119 16.18 -40.86 -12.92
C ILE A 119 15.62 -42.18 -13.46
N LEU A 120 14.38 -42.20 -13.94
CA LEU A 120 13.79 -43.41 -14.53
C LEU A 120 14.53 -43.82 -15.81
N GLU A 121 14.88 -42.86 -16.68
CA GLU A 121 15.65 -43.13 -17.89
C GLU A 121 17.05 -43.68 -17.59
N THR A 122 17.73 -43.19 -16.56
CA THR A 122 19.04 -43.73 -16.17
C THR A 122 18.94 -45.13 -15.58
N LEU A 123 17.90 -45.41 -14.79
CA LEU A 123 17.62 -46.74 -14.26
C LEU A 123 17.33 -47.76 -15.37
N VAL A 124 16.49 -47.39 -16.35
CA VAL A 124 16.18 -48.26 -17.50
C VAL A 124 17.43 -48.52 -18.35
N LYS A 125 18.21 -47.47 -18.67
CA LYS A 125 19.47 -47.63 -19.43
C LYS A 125 20.52 -48.45 -18.68
N GLY A 126 20.60 -48.32 -17.35
CA GLY A 126 21.49 -49.12 -16.51
C GLY A 126 21.09 -50.60 -16.44
N ALA A 127 19.78 -50.90 -16.39
CA ALA A 127 19.26 -52.27 -16.38
C ALA A 127 19.50 -53.02 -17.70
N HIS A 128 19.58 -52.31 -18.82
CA HIS A 128 19.93 -52.89 -20.14
C HIS A 128 21.44 -53.09 -20.34
N ALA A 129 22.30 -52.52 -19.51
CA ALA A 129 23.76 -52.73 -19.55
C ALA A 129 24.20 -53.99 -18.77
N SER A 130 23.27 -54.66 -18.07
CA SER A 130 23.52 -55.84 -17.25
C SER A 130 22.58 -56.99 -17.63
N PHE A 131 22.60 -57.43 -18.87
CA PHE A 131 22.11 -58.76 -19.25
C PHE A 131 23.02 -59.34 -20.34
N PRO A 132 23.67 -60.52 -20.10
CA PRO A 132 24.50 -61.21 -21.10
C PRO A 132 23.66 -61.85 -22.22
#